data_AF-A0A5Q0US07-F1
#
_entry.id   AF-A0A5Q0US07-F1
#
_cell.length_a   1.000
_cell.length_b   1.000
_cell.length_c   1.000
_cell.angle_alpha   90.00
_cell.angle_beta   90.00
_cell.angle_gamma   90.00
#
_symmetry.space_group_name_H-M   'P 1'
#
loop_
_entity.id
_entity.type
_entity.pdbx_description
1 polymer ?
#
loop_
_entity_poly.entity_id
_entity_poly.type
_entity_poly.pdbx_seq_one_letter_code
_entity_poly.pdbx_strand_id
1 'polypeptide(L)'
;MFDSVARAVETLTAEYAAHSDVEPAFDLTEFFEPALDDTEPRETVGERRKRRFRSTIERGQTLSEQESLSLPIEAITERLVDVANDQSIEARRRAAVLDYCDALFAFAALAFELQERYPSAPVATAVDRLRDAGDAAVADDLSGGLSSLRSAGHELYRTAVVVRRADQLFAALSAVGEPQLGRAEATLGGTLDEAIAERDTDRIDTVAERLNAATDGEWTSDDLLSCSHREFEVLIADLWREGGFDARTTKYVQDYNVDVIAQADGTRELVQAKQYKPGNKVGVRTVQRTAGLFVEFDADSVAVVTSSSFTENARESVERMSEQVRLVDGEQLCELLTRSQLVPSL
;
A
#
# COMPACT_ATOMS: atom_id res chain seq x y z
N MET A 1 8.73 -13.67 -3.22
CA MET A 1 8.70 -13.03 -4.55
C MET A 1 9.31 -11.62 -4.48
N PHE A 2 8.99 -10.82 -3.44
CA PHE A 2 9.81 -9.67 -3.02
C PHE A 2 11.30 -10.02 -2.83
N ASP A 3 11.64 -11.25 -2.43
CA ASP A 3 13.03 -11.75 -2.35
C ASP A 3 13.88 -11.60 -3.62
N SER A 4 13.30 -11.38 -4.80
CA SER A 4 14.08 -11.22 -6.06
C SER A 4 14.48 -9.76 -6.30
N VAL A 5 13.53 -8.84 -6.18
CA VAL A 5 13.77 -7.38 -6.29
C VAL A 5 14.42 -6.85 -5.02
N ALA A 6 13.99 -7.32 -3.84
CA ALA A 6 14.66 -7.07 -2.59
C ALA A 6 16.05 -7.71 -2.58
N ARG A 7 16.34 -8.86 -3.20
CA ARG A 7 17.76 -9.30 -3.37
C ARG A 7 18.51 -8.52 -4.44
N ALA A 8 17.90 -8.05 -5.51
CA ALA A 8 18.59 -7.21 -6.48
C ALA A 8 18.98 -5.88 -5.82
N VAL A 9 18.04 -5.28 -5.09
CA VAL A 9 18.23 -4.07 -4.29
C VAL A 9 19.09 -4.35 -3.06
N GLU A 10 18.97 -5.46 -2.34
CA GLU A 10 19.79 -5.84 -1.17
C GLU A 10 21.17 -6.34 -1.57
N THR A 11 21.37 -6.91 -2.75
CA THR A 11 22.73 -7.12 -3.29
C THR A 11 23.34 -5.76 -3.60
N LEU A 12 22.53 -4.79 -4.03
CA LEU A 12 22.92 -3.38 -4.18
C LEU A 12 22.92 -2.57 -2.85
N THR A 13 22.37 -3.06 -1.74
CA THR A 13 22.20 -2.32 -0.45
C THR A 13 23.05 -2.93 0.69
N ALA A 14 23.27 -4.25 0.71
CA ALA A 14 24.04 -4.97 1.74
C ALA A 14 25.57 -4.82 1.57
N GLU A 15 26.04 -4.45 0.38
CA GLU A 15 27.42 -3.98 0.18
C GLU A 15 27.58 -2.47 0.50
N TYR A 16 26.49 -1.75 0.81
CA TYR A 16 26.43 -0.28 0.78
C TYR A 16 25.74 0.37 2.00
N ALA A 17 25.72 -0.32 3.15
CA ALA A 17 24.89 0.03 4.32
C ALA A 17 25.51 0.99 5.36
N ALA A 18 26.40 1.93 5.01
CA ALA A 18 26.95 2.87 5.99
C ALA A 18 26.79 4.33 5.54
N HIS A 19 25.77 5.00 6.09
CA HIS A 19 25.53 6.45 6.15
C HIS A 19 24.36 6.95 5.30
N SER A 20 23.30 7.33 6.02
CA SER A 20 21.98 7.75 5.57
C SER A 20 21.90 9.16 4.97
N ASP A 21 23.01 9.89 4.81
CA ASP A 21 23.00 11.31 4.46
C ASP A 21 23.96 11.70 3.31
N VAL A 22 24.35 10.75 2.46
CA VAL A 22 25.31 11.02 1.36
C VAL A 22 24.70 10.61 0.01
N GLU A 23 24.63 11.56 -0.95
CA GLU A 23 24.38 11.25 -2.37
C GLU A 23 25.34 10.13 -2.82
N PRO A 24 24.87 9.10 -3.54
CA PRO A 24 25.74 8.00 -3.93
C PRO A 24 26.85 8.55 -4.81
N ALA A 25 28.09 8.50 -4.29
CA ALA A 25 29.29 8.81 -5.05
C ALA A 25 29.41 7.77 -6.16
N PHE A 26 28.87 8.13 -7.31
CA PHE A 26 28.70 7.27 -8.46
C PHE A 26 30.04 7.11 -9.18
N ASP A 27 30.97 6.35 -8.59
CA ASP A 27 32.22 6.01 -9.27
C ASP A 27 32.27 4.53 -9.65
N LEU A 28 31.63 4.23 -10.76
CA LEU A 28 31.70 2.91 -11.38
C LEU A 28 33.07 2.65 -12.04
N THR A 29 34.01 3.60 -12.03
CA THR A 29 35.37 3.40 -12.55
C THR A 29 36.12 2.34 -11.73
N GLU A 30 35.95 2.31 -10.40
CA GLU A 30 36.49 1.25 -9.52
C GLU A 30 35.83 -0.13 -9.69
N PHE A 31 34.62 -0.21 -10.27
CA PHE A 31 33.94 -1.49 -10.54
C PHE A 31 34.47 -2.16 -11.82
N PHE A 32 34.95 -1.36 -12.75
CA PHE A 32 35.49 -1.83 -14.03
C PHE A 32 37.04 -1.87 -14.06
N GLU A 33 37.75 -1.11 -13.23
CA GLU A 33 39.23 -1.12 -13.17
C GLU A 33 39.84 -2.47 -12.73
N PRO A 34 39.36 -3.16 -11.68
CA PRO A 34 39.88 -4.48 -11.31
C PRO A 34 39.51 -5.57 -12.32
N ALA A 35 38.34 -5.43 -12.97
CA ALA A 35 37.91 -6.32 -14.05
C ALA A 35 38.79 -6.16 -15.31
N LEU A 36 39.49 -5.03 -15.45
CA LEU A 36 40.45 -4.75 -16.52
C LEU A 36 41.89 -5.23 -16.20
N ASP A 37 42.19 -5.64 -14.96
CA ASP A 37 43.56 -5.97 -14.52
C ASP A 37 43.84 -7.47 -14.23
N ASP A 38 42.82 -8.33 -14.13
CA ASP A 38 43.06 -9.78 -13.88
C ASP A 38 43.44 -10.54 -15.17
N THR A 39 44.74 -10.83 -15.35
CA THR A 39 45.35 -11.33 -16.61
C THR A 39 45.58 -12.85 -16.65
N GLU A 40 45.11 -13.63 -15.67
CA GLU A 40 45.27 -15.09 -15.72
C GLU A 40 44.15 -15.79 -16.52
N PRO A 41 44.48 -16.55 -17.59
CA PRO A 41 43.52 -17.37 -18.30
C PRO A 41 43.16 -18.59 -17.44
N ARG A 42 41.88 -18.73 -17.07
CA ARG A 42 41.38 -19.96 -16.46
C ARG A 42 40.50 -20.72 -17.43
N GLU A 43 41.04 -21.83 -17.92
CA GLU A 43 40.27 -22.95 -18.44
C GLU A 43 39.15 -23.29 -17.45
N THR A 44 37.94 -23.52 -17.95
CA THR A 44 36.71 -23.80 -17.20
C THR A 44 35.98 -22.58 -16.61
N VAL A 45 34.87 -22.24 -17.27
CA VAL A 45 33.78 -21.46 -16.68
C VAL A 45 33.35 -22.16 -15.37
N GLY A 46 33.70 -21.63 -14.21
CA GLY A 46 33.32 -22.20 -12.91
C GLY A 46 31.79 -22.28 -12.73
N GLU A 47 31.31 -23.23 -11.90
CA GLU A 47 29.87 -23.53 -11.70
C GLU A 47 29.00 -22.28 -11.39
N ARG A 48 29.55 -21.29 -10.67
CA ARG A 48 28.84 -20.02 -10.40
C ARG A 48 28.53 -19.23 -11.68
N ARG A 49 29.49 -19.15 -12.62
CA ARG A 49 29.31 -18.44 -13.89
C ARG A 49 28.36 -19.19 -14.83
N LYS A 50 28.40 -20.53 -14.83
CA LYS A 50 27.40 -21.34 -15.57
C LYS A 50 25.98 -21.12 -15.06
N ARG A 51 25.81 -21.07 -13.72
CA ARG A 51 24.50 -20.79 -13.11
C ARG A 51 24.00 -19.39 -13.48
N ARG A 52 24.88 -18.38 -13.40
CA ARG A 52 24.55 -16.99 -13.78
C ARG A 52 24.14 -16.90 -15.25
N PHE A 53 24.94 -17.45 -16.16
CA PHE A 53 24.63 -17.50 -17.59
C PHE A 53 23.25 -18.11 -17.86
N ARG A 54 22.94 -19.29 -17.29
CA ARG A 54 21.60 -19.90 -17.44
C ARG A 54 20.49 -18.98 -16.95
N SER A 55 20.63 -18.41 -15.75
CA SER A 55 19.65 -17.49 -15.18
C SER A 55 19.46 -16.24 -16.04
N THR A 56 20.51 -15.71 -16.65
CA THR A 56 20.43 -14.55 -17.56
C THR A 56 19.66 -14.91 -18.84
N ILE A 57 19.93 -16.08 -19.44
CA ILE A 57 19.20 -16.56 -20.63
C ILE A 57 17.72 -16.80 -20.31
N GLU A 58 17.42 -17.48 -19.20
CA GLU A 58 16.04 -17.72 -18.75
C GLU A 58 15.28 -16.40 -18.54
N ARG A 59 15.91 -15.39 -17.93
CA ARG A 59 15.32 -14.06 -17.76
C ARG A 59 15.06 -13.37 -19.11
N GLY A 60 16.01 -13.47 -20.04
CA GLY A 60 15.83 -12.97 -21.41
C GLY A 60 14.64 -13.64 -22.11
N GLN A 61 14.49 -14.95 -21.98
CA GLN A 61 13.34 -15.67 -22.55
C GLN A 61 12.01 -15.19 -21.97
N THR A 62 11.89 -15.08 -20.64
CA THR A 62 10.68 -14.53 -20.01
C THR A 62 10.38 -13.11 -20.48
N LEU A 63 11.40 -12.26 -20.62
CA LEU A 63 11.22 -10.89 -21.12
C LEU A 63 10.81 -10.85 -22.60
N SER A 64 11.29 -11.78 -23.43
CA SER A 64 10.92 -11.84 -24.85
C SER A 64 9.45 -12.23 -25.07
N GLU A 65 8.87 -12.99 -24.15
CA GLU A 65 7.43 -13.31 -24.16
C GLU A 65 6.56 -12.10 -23.77
N GLN A 66 7.17 -11.05 -23.21
CA GLN A 66 6.50 -9.85 -22.73
C GLN A 66 6.69 -8.69 -23.74
N GLU A 67 5.65 -8.39 -24.54
CA GLU A 67 5.73 -7.37 -25.61
C GLU A 67 5.89 -5.92 -25.09
N SER A 68 5.83 -5.67 -23.78
CA SER A 68 5.62 -4.33 -23.23
C SER A 68 6.81 -3.37 -23.32
N LEU A 69 8.06 -3.86 -23.35
CA LEU A 69 9.25 -3.00 -23.22
C LEU A 69 9.97 -2.66 -24.55
N SER A 70 9.62 -3.33 -25.66
CA SER A 70 10.23 -3.11 -26.98
C SER A 70 11.78 -3.06 -26.93
N LEU A 71 12.38 -4.08 -26.33
CA LEU A 71 13.83 -4.29 -26.22
C LEU A 71 14.29 -5.35 -27.25
N PRO A 72 15.51 -5.29 -27.80
CA PRO A 72 16.04 -6.29 -28.74
C PRO A 72 16.51 -7.57 -28.02
N ILE A 73 15.66 -8.16 -27.17
CA ILE A 73 16.02 -9.24 -26.24
C ILE A 73 16.57 -10.48 -26.97
N GLU A 74 15.95 -10.88 -28.09
CA GLU A 74 16.41 -12.02 -28.89
C GLU A 74 17.82 -11.79 -29.44
N ALA A 75 18.09 -10.62 -30.02
CA ALA A 75 19.40 -10.27 -30.57
C ALA A 75 20.49 -10.17 -29.48
N ILE A 76 20.15 -9.63 -28.30
CA ILE A 76 21.06 -9.60 -27.15
C ILE A 76 21.38 -11.03 -26.69
N THR A 77 20.37 -11.90 -26.62
CA THR A 77 20.51 -13.29 -26.17
C THR A 77 21.36 -14.10 -27.13
N GLU A 78 21.11 -14.00 -28.44
CA GLU A 78 21.92 -14.64 -29.49
C GLU A 78 23.39 -14.21 -29.38
N ARG A 79 23.64 -12.91 -29.29
CA ARG A 79 24.99 -12.35 -29.13
C ARG A 79 25.68 -12.84 -27.86
N LEU A 80 24.96 -12.91 -26.74
CA LEU A 80 25.51 -13.41 -25.48
C LEU A 80 25.93 -14.89 -25.60
N VAL A 81 25.14 -15.71 -26.30
CA VAL A 81 25.47 -17.11 -26.59
C VAL A 81 26.70 -17.22 -27.49
N ASP A 82 26.78 -16.41 -28.54
CA ASP A 82 27.92 -16.39 -29.46
C ASP A 82 29.21 -16.02 -28.73
N VAL A 83 29.19 -14.90 -27.99
CA VAL A 83 30.35 -14.44 -27.23
C VAL A 83 30.76 -15.45 -26.16
N ALA A 84 29.82 -16.10 -25.49
CA ALA A 84 30.12 -17.10 -24.47
C ALA A 84 30.80 -18.35 -25.04
N ASN A 85 30.43 -18.76 -26.26
CA ASN A 85 30.93 -19.97 -26.90
C ASN A 85 32.22 -19.75 -27.70
N ASP A 86 32.48 -18.52 -28.15
CA ASP A 86 33.69 -18.18 -28.90
C ASP A 86 34.95 -18.21 -28.00
N GLN A 87 35.78 -19.23 -28.22
CA GLN A 87 37.04 -19.42 -27.49
C GLN A 87 38.13 -18.43 -27.90
N SER A 88 37.98 -17.75 -29.04
CA SER A 88 38.93 -16.73 -29.50
C SER A 88 38.81 -15.41 -28.74
N ILE A 89 37.66 -15.16 -28.12
CA ILE A 89 37.43 -13.97 -27.28
C ILE A 89 38.16 -14.13 -25.93
N GLU A 90 38.72 -13.05 -25.41
CA GLU A 90 39.34 -13.08 -24.09
C GLU A 90 38.31 -13.40 -22.99
N ALA A 91 38.71 -14.21 -22.00
CA ALA A 91 37.83 -14.62 -20.91
C ALA A 91 37.23 -13.43 -20.14
N ARG A 92 38.00 -12.34 -20.03
CA ARG A 92 37.58 -11.07 -19.43
C ARG A 92 36.48 -10.39 -20.23
N ARG A 93 36.61 -10.31 -21.56
CA ARG A 93 35.60 -9.72 -22.44
C ARG A 93 34.30 -10.52 -22.39
N ARG A 94 34.38 -11.87 -22.37
CA ARG A 94 33.20 -12.73 -22.18
C ARG A 94 32.48 -12.46 -20.85
N ALA A 95 33.23 -12.28 -19.76
CA ALA A 95 32.66 -11.95 -18.46
C ALA A 95 31.97 -10.58 -18.47
N ALA A 96 32.59 -9.56 -19.06
CA ALA A 96 32.01 -8.23 -19.16
C ALA A 96 30.68 -8.20 -19.95
N VAL A 97 30.60 -8.95 -21.06
CA VAL A 97 29.35 -9.07 -21.83
C VAL A 97 28.25 -9.76 -21.02
N LEU A 98 28.59 -10.82 -20.28
CA LEU A 98 27.65 -11.51 -19.41
C LEU A 98 27.13 -10.59 -18.29
N ASP A 99 28.03 -9.87 -17.61
CA ASP A 99 27.65 -8.97 -16.52
C ASP A 99 26.78 -7.81 -17.02
N TYR A 100 27.10 -7.27 -18.20
CA TYR A 100 26.30 -6.24 -18.86
C TYR A 100 24.88 -6.74 -19.17
N CYS A 101 24.75 -7.89 -19.83
CA CYS A 101 23.45 -8.43 -20.22
C CYS A 101 22.60 -8.83 -19.00
N ASP A 102 23.23 -9.35 -17.95
CA ASP A 102 22.56 -9.69 -16.71
C ASP A 102 21.95 -8.45 -16.03
N ALA A 103 22.70 -7.35 -15.95
CA ALA A 103 22.22 -6.08 -15.43
C ALA A 103 21.11 -5.49 -16.31
N LEU A 104 21.27 -5.50 -17.64
CA LEU A 104 20.25 -5.05 -18.58
C LEU A 104 18.93 -5.80 -18.41
N PHE A 105 18.96 -7.13 -18.37
CA PHE A 105 17.76 -7.94 -18.17
C PHE A 105 17.17 -7.80 -16.77
N ALA A 106 18.00 -7.61 -15.74
CA ALA A 106 17.49 -7.34 -14.38
C ALA A 106 16.73 -6.01 -14.32
N PHE A 107 17.26 -4.94 -14.91
CA PHE A 107 16.59 -3.65 -14.97
C PHE A 107 15.35 -3.66 -15.87
N ALA A 108 15.39 -4.38 -16.98
CA ALA A 108 14.20 -4.60 -17.81
C ALA A 108 13.09 -5.33 -17.03
N ALA A 109 13.42 -6.39 -16.30
CA ALA A 109 12.44 -7.09 -15.45
C ALA A 109 11.84 -6.17 -14.37
N LEU A 110 12.66 -5.34 -13.72
CA LEU A 110 12.17 -4.35 -12.76
C LEU A 110 11.26 -3.30 -13.42
N ALA A 111 11.65 -2.78 -14.57
CA ALA A 111 10.85 -1.80 -15.32
C ALA A 111 9.48 -2.38 -15.71
N PHE A 112 9.46 -3.64 -16.18
CA PHE A 112 8.24 -4.36 -16.51
C PHE A 112 7.33 -4.53 -15.28
N GLU A 113 7.88 -5.03 -14.17
CA GLU A 113 7.12 -5.27 -12.94
C GLU A 113 6.50 -3.97 -12.40
N LEU A 114 7.29 -2.88 -12.39
CA LEU A 114 6.80 -1.56 -11.97
C LEU A 114 5.66 -1.07 -12.89
N GLN A 115 5.79 -1.26 -14.20
CA GLN A 115 4.77 -0.84 -15.17
C GLN A 115 3.48 -1.65 -15.07
N GLU A 116 3.59 -2.96 -14.88
CA GLU A 116 2.44 -3.87 -14.80
C GLU A 116 1.65 -3.63 -13.51
N ARG A 117 2.35 -3.48 -12.39
CA ARG A 117 1.71 -3.35 -11.08
C ARG A 117 1.28 -1.92 -10.74
N TYR A 118 2.02 -0.93 -11.23
CA TYR A 118 1.73 0.49 -11.00
C TYR A 118 1.74 1.24 -12.34
N PRO A 119 0.61 1.25 -13.07
CA PRO A 119 0.52 1.92 -14.36
C PRO A 119 0.85 3.42 -14.33
N SER A 120 0.75 4.05 -13.16
CA SER A 120 1.11 5.45 -12.93
C SER A 120 2.62 5.67 -12.74
N ALA A 121 3.41 4.62 -12.48
CA ALA A 121 4.83 4.73 -12.20
C ALA A 121 5.61 5.27 -13.42
N PRO A 122 6.44 6.32 -13.24
CA PRO A 122 7.16 6.95 -14.35
C PRO A 122 8.40 6.13 -14.73
N VAL A 123 8.18 5.05 -15.49
CA VAL A 123 9.26 4.15 -15.95
C VAL A 123 9.70 4.41 -17.39
N ALA A 124 8.96 5.20 -18.17
CA ALA A 124 9.20 5.39 -19.61
C ALA A 124 10.64 5.79 -19.94
N THR A 125 11.19 6.79 -19.22
CA THR A 125 12.59 7.22 -19.39
C THR A 125 13.57 6.07 -19.13
N ALA A 126 13.33 5.25 -18.11
CA ALA A 126 14.19 4.10 -17.84
C ALA A 126 14.12 3.07 -18.98
N VAL A 127 12.93 2.80 -19.50
CA VAL A 127 12.72 1.87 -20.61
C VAL A 127 13.46 2.33 -21.87
N ASP A 128 13.38 3.62 -22.20
CA ASP A 128 14.12 4.18 -23.34
C ASP A 128 15.64 4.02 -23.17
N ARG A 129 16.15 4.25 -21.95
CA ARG A 129 17.57 4.04 -21.63
C ARG A 129 17.98 2.57 -21.69
N LEU A 130 17.10 1.65 -21.31
CA LEU A 130 17.35 0.22 -21.46
C LEU A 130 17.36 -0.19 -22.93
N ARG A 131 16.53 0.43 -23.77
CA ARG A 131 16.56 0.21 -25.23
C ARG A 131 17.88 0.67 -25.83
N ASP A 132 18.33 1.88 -25.51
CA ASP A 132 19.64 2.39 -25.94
C ASP A 132 20.79 1.47 -25.50
N ALA A 133 20.72 0.95 -24.27
CA ALA A 133 21.66 -0.02 -23.73
C ALA A 133 21.61 -1.35 -24.49
N GLY A 134 20.41 -1.84 -24.82
CA GLY A 134 20.22 -3.04 -25.63
C GLY A 134 20.78 -2.92 -27.04
N ASP A 135 20.52 -1.80 -27.72
CA ASP A 135 21.03 -1.53 -29.06
C ASP A 135 22.56 -1.44 -29.08
N ALA A 136 23.14 -0.77 -28.08
CA ALA A 136 24.58 -0.70 -27.89
C ALA A 136 25.19 -2.09 -27.61
N ALA A 137 24.49 -2.93 -26.83
CA ALA A 137 24.86 -4.32 -26.67
C ALA A 137 24.80 -5.08 -27.99
N VAL A 138 23.81 -4.90 -28.86
CA VAL A 138 23.83 -5.57 -30.17
C VAL A 138 25.01 -5.11 -31.03
N ALA A 139 25.39 -3.83 -30.95
CA ALA A 139 26.45 -3.21 -31.72
C ALA A 139 27.90 -3.45 -31.20
N ASP A 140 28.08 -4.23 -30.13
CA ASP A 140 29.37 -4.40 -29.41
C ASP A 140 29.95 -3.14 -28.75
N ASP A 141 29.12 -2.11 -28.55
CA ASP A 141 29.48 -0.87 -27.85
C ASP A 141 29.06 -0.90 -26.38
N LEU A 142 29.69 -1.79 -25.60
CA LEU A 142 29.39 -1.90 -24.16
C LEU A 142 29.68 -0.60 -23.40
N SER A 143 30.68 0.19 -23.84
CA SER A 143 31.07 1.43 -23.18
C SER A 143 30.01 2.51 -23.35
N GLY A 144 29.51 2.71 -24.58
CA GLY A 144 28.39 3.61 -24.84
C GLY A 144 27.12 3.15 -24.12
N GLY A 145 26.81 1.85 -24.22
CA GLY A 145 25.63 1.26 -23.58
C GLY A 145 25.64 1.31 -22.06
N LEU A 146 26.82 1.33 -21.41
CA LEU A 146 26.93 1.38 -19.96
C LEU A 146 26.41 2.71 -19.39
N SER A 147 26.58 3.81 -20.11
CA SER A 147 26.05 5.11 -19.70
C SER A 147 24.52 5.11 -19.66
N SER A 148 23.88 4.54 -20.68
CA SER A 148 22.43 4.36 -20.75
C SER A 148 21.92 3.42 -19.66
N LEU A 149 22.61 2.30 -19.44
CA LEU A 149 22.26 1.33 -18.40
C LEU A 149 22.31 1.95 -16.98
N ARG A 150 23.32 2.78 -16.70
CA ARG A 150 23.43 3.56 -15.45
C ARG A 150 22.26 4.53 -15.27
N SER A 151 21.93 5.26 -16.33
CA SER A 151 20.80 6.20 -16.32
C SER A 151 19.48 5.46 -16.07
N ALA A 152 19.28 4.30 -16.69
CA ALA A 152 18.10 3.46 -16.44
C ALA A 152 18.02 3.02 -14.97
N GLY A 153 19.13 2.50 -14.41
CA GLY A 153 19.20 2.07 -13.02
C GLY A 153 18.84 3.19 -12.03
N HIS A 154 19.31 4.42 -12.27
CA HIS A 154 18.98 5.57 -11.44
C HIS A 154 17.47 5.89 -11.46
N GLU A 155 16.87 5.93 -12.65
CA GLU A 155 15.44 6.20 -12.82
C GLU A 155 14.56 5.13 -12.18
N LEU A 156 14.93 3.85 -12.33
CA LEU A 156 14.23 2.73 -11.71
C LEU A 156 14.37 2.75 -10.19
N TYR A 157 15.56 3.04 -9.66
CA TYR A 157 15.78 3.13 -8.22
C TYR A 157 14.89 4.18 -7.57
N ARG A 158 14.85 5.40 -8.13
CA ARG A 158 13.99 6.49 -7.61
C ARG A 158 12.52 6.10 -7.59
N THR A 159 12.07 5.38 -8.61
CA THR A 159 10.68 4.88 -8.69
C THR A 159 10.43 3.76 -7.67
N ALA A 160 11.34 2.78 -7.59
CA ALA A 160 11.20 1.61 -6.73
C ALA A 160 11.19 1.96 -5.24
N VAL A 161 11.95 2.97 -4.80
CA VAL A 161 11.94 3.45 -3.41
C VAL A 161 10.55 3.96 -3.01
N VAL A 162 9.93 4.79 -3.86
CA VAL A 162 8.60 5.34 -3.62
C VAL A 162 7.55 4.23 -3.64
N VAL A 163 7.59 3.36 -4.66
CA VAL A 163 6.68 2.22 -4.80
C VAL A 163 6.76 1.28 -3.60
N ARG A 164 7.95 0.90 -3.14
CA ARG A 164 8.11 0.01 -1.98
C ARG A 164 7.43 0.58 -0.74
N ARG A 165 7.57 1.89 -0.51
CA ARG A 165 6.97 2.56 0.63
C ARG A 165 5.46 2.69 0.48
N ALA A 166 4.98 3.02 -0.71
CA ALA A 166 3.55 3.01 -1.03
C ALA A 166 2.94 1.61 -0.82
N ASP A 167 3.66 0.54 -1.19
CA ASP A 167 3.19 -0.83 -1.02
C ASP A 167 2.95 -1.22 0.44
N GLN A 168 3.85 -0.77 1.33
CA GLN A 168 3.70 -0.93 2.77
C GLN A 168 2.46 -0.19 3.28
N LEU A 169 2.19 1.00 2.74
CA LEU A 169 1.03 1.80 3.11
C LEU A 169 -0.28 1.24 2.55
N PHE A 170 -0.30 0.74 1.32
CA PHE A 170 -1.46 0.02 0.78
C PHE A 170 -1.80 -1.21 1.63
N ALA A 171 -0.79 -2.01 1.98
CA ALA A 171 -0.98 -3.18 2.83
C ALA A 171 -1.50 -2.78 4.22
N ALA A 172 -0.99 -1.67 4.79
CA ALA A 172 -1.48 -1.14 6.05
C ALA A 172 -2.92 -0.63 5.93
N LEU A 173 -3.25 0.15 4.89
CA LEU A 173 -4.61 0.64 4.63
C LEU A 173 -5.62 -0.51 4.52
N SER A 174 -5.32 -1.56 3.75
CA SER A 174 -6.21 -2.71 3.61
C SER A 174 -6.31 -3.58 4.87
N ALA A 175 -5.37 -3.45 5.82
CA ALA A 175 -5.40 -4.17 7.09
C ALA A 175 -6.20 -3.44 8.17
N VAL A 176 -6.46 -2.15 8.00
CA VAL A 176 -7.23 -1.34 8.95
C VAL A 176 -8.72 -1.60 8.74
N GLY A 177 -9.47 -1.73 9.85
CA GLY A 177 -10.92 -1.83 9.81
C GLY A 177 -11.55 -0.49 9.44
N GLU A 178 -11.72 -0.21 8.16
CA GLU A 178 -12.47 0.99 7.76
C GLU A 178 -13.99 0.75 7.90
N PRO A 179 -14.77 1.73 8.40
CA PRO A 179 -16.23 1.66 8.37
C PRO A 179 -16.77 1.41 6.95
N GLN A 180 -17.93 0.78 6.80
CA GLN A 180 -18.47 0.37 5.49
C GLN A 180 -18.71 1.52 4.48
N LEU A 181 -18.85 2.76 4.95
CA LEU A 181 -18.97 3.96 4.11
C LEU A 181 -17.73 4.86 4.18
N GLY A 182 -16.64 4.37 4.76
CA GLY A 182 -15.37 5.04 4.74
C GLY A 182 -14.82 5.21 3.32
N ARG A 183 -13.94 6.20 3.17
CA ARG A 183 -13.32 6.58 1.89
C ARG A 183 -11.80 6.70 1.98
N ALA A 184 -11.20 6.30 3.09
CA ALA A 184 -9.77 6.34 3.36
C ALA A 184 -9.02 5.56 2.30
N GLU A 185 -9.42 4.31 2.05
CA GLU A 185 -8.75 3.47 1.05
C GLU A 185 -8.77 4.13 -0.34
N ALA A 186 -9.92 4.66 -0.75
CA ALA A 186 -10.05 5.34 -2.05
C ALA A 186 -9.27 6.68 -2.09
N THR A 187 -9.30 7.46 -1.01
CA THR A 187 -8.72 8.82 -0.96
C THR A 187 -7.21 8.77 -0.77
N LEU A 188 -6.74 8.01 0.21
CA LEU A 188 -5.32 7.80 0.44
C LEU A 188 -4.71 6.93 -0.64
N GLY A 189 -5.42 5.91 -1.14
CA GLY A 189 -4.97 5.11 -2.27
C GLY A 189 -4.74 5.96 -3.52
N GLY A 190 -5.68 6.84 -3.87
CA GLY A 190 -5.48 7.80 -4.96
C GLY A 190 -4.31 8.76 -4.71
N THR A 191 -4.11 9.18 -3.46
CA THR A 191 -2.96 10.04 -3.07
C THR A 191 -1.62 9.29 -3.21
N LEU A 192 -1.58 8.00 -2.88
CA LEU A 192 -0.41 7.14 -3.07
C LEU A 192 -0.11 6.93 -4.55
N ASP A 193 -1.14 6.72 -5.39
CA ASP A 193 -0.98 6.58 -6.83
C ASP A 193 -0.37 7.85 -7.46
N GLU A 194 -0.84 9.03 -7.04
CA GLU A 194 -0.26 10.32 -7.45
C GLU A 194 1.20 10.47 -6.95
N ALA A 195 1.47 10.08 -5.71
CA ALA A 195 2.82 10.13 -5.14
C ALA A 195 3.80 9.23 -5.92
N ILE A 196 3.37 8.03 -6.33
CA ILE A 196 4.13 7.13 -7.21
C ILE A 196 4.39 7.81 -8.57
N ALA A 197 3.35 8.40 -9.17
CA ALA A 197 3.44 9.05 -10.48
C ALA A 197 4.47 10.19 -10.51
N GLU A 198 4.52 10.96 -9.43
CA GLU A 198 5.39 12.14 -9.30
C GLU A 198 6.73 11.81 -8.62
N ARG A 199 6.92 10.58 -8.15
CA ARG A 199 8.02 10.16 -7.26
C ARG A 199 8.15 11.07 -6.02
N ASP A 200 7.01 11.48 -5.47
CA ASP A 200 6.90 12.43 -4.36
C ASP A 200 7.00 11.69 -3.02
N THR A 201 8.20 11.68 -2.45
CA THR A 201 8.46 11.04 -1.14
C THR A 201 7.76 11.74 0.01
N ASP A 202 7.59 13.06 -0.07
CA ASP A 202 6.99 13.86 1.00
C ASP A 202 5.48 13.60 1.06
N ARG A 203 4.83 13.38 -0.08
CA ARG A 203 3.44 12.95 -0.15
C ARG A 203 3.25 11.54 0.42
N ILE A 204 4.18 10.61 0.16
CA ILE A 204 4.16 9.29 0.82
C ILE A 204 4.27 9.45 2.34
N ASP A 205 5.17 10.30 2.82
CA ASP A 205 5.33 10.58 4.25
C ASP A 205 4.06 11.17 4.87
N THR A 206 3.43 12.11 4.18
CA THR A 206 2.15 12.70 4.61
C THR A 206 1.05 11.63 4.74
N VAL A 207 0.96 10.68 3.81
CA VAL A 207 0.00 9.57 3.90
C VAL A 207 0.33 8.66 5.09
N ALA A 208 1.61 8.35 5.30
CA ALA A 208 2.06 7.53 6.43
C ALA A 208 1.71 8.18 7.77
N GLU A 209 1.97 9.48 7.93
CA GLU A 209 1.62 10.24 9.14
C GLU A 209 0.12 10.23 9.41
N ARG A 210 -0.71 10.45 8.38
CA ARG A 210 -2.16 10.39 8.51
C ARG A 210 -2.64 9.01 8.94
N LEU A 211 -2.12 7.96 8.30
CA LEU A 211 -2.50 6.59 8.63
C LEU A 211 -2.12 6.24 10.07
N ASN A 212 -0.88 6.53 10.48
CA ASN A 212 -0.42 6.30 11.84
C ASN A 212 -1.27 7.07 12.88
N ALA A 213 -1.62 8.33 12.58
CA ALA A 213 -2.48 9.11 13.46
C ALA A 213 -3.88 8.49 13.63
N ALA A 214 -4.42 7.86 12.60
CA ALA A 214 -5.71 7.16 12.65
C ALA A 214 -5.64 5.83 13.41
N THR A 215 -4.52 5.10 13.30
CA THR A 215 -4.38 3.76 13.90
C THR A 215 -3.91 3.79 15.34
N ASP A 216 -3.06 4.76 15.71
CA ASP A 216 -2.48 4.88 17.04
C ASP A 216 -3.23 5.87 17.94
N GLY A 217 -4.20 6.60 17.38
CA GLY A 217 -4.98 7.62 18.07
C GLY A 217 -6.16 7.07 18.87
N GLU A 218 -6.50 7.76 19.96
CA GLU A 218 -7.81 7.60 20.60
C GLU A 218 -8.86 8.32 19.75
N TRP A 219 -10.03 7.71 19.57
CA TRP A 219 -11.16 8.37 18.92
C TRP A 219 -11.58 9.60 19.72
N THR A 220 -11.78 10.72 19.03
CA THR A 220 -12.18 11.99 19.64
C THR A 220 -13.59 12.39 19.21
N SER A 221 -14.18 13.36 19.91
CA SER A 221 -15.47 13.93 19.50
C SER A 221 -15.42 14.60 18.12
N ASP A 222 -14.24 15.08 17.72
CA ASP A 222 -14.07 15.74 16.42
C ASP A 222 -14.12 14.71 15.28
N ASP A 223 -13.61 13.49 15.50
CA ASP A 223 -13.71 12.37 14.56
C ASP A 223 -15.17 11.93 14.34
N LEU A 224 -15.97 11.93 15.41
CA LEU A 224 -17.40 11.64 15.31
C LEU A 224 -18.18 12.71 14.52
N LEU A 225 -17.62 13.89 14.32
CA LEU A 225 -18.24 15.03 13.63
C LEU A 225 -17.64 15.33 12.26
N SER A 226 -16.51 14.69 11.91
CA SER A 226 -15.88 14.82 10.60
C SER A 226 -16.64 14.06 9.51
N CYS A 227 -17.40 13.02 9.90
CA CYS A 227 -18.24 12.24 9.01
C CYS A 227 -19.65 12.83 8.85
N SER A 228 -20.33 12.50 7.75
CA SER A 228 -21.74 12.85 7.54
C SER A 228 -22.67 12.05 8.47
N HIS A 229 -23.90 12.53 8.67
CA HIS A 229 -24.91 11.82 9.47
C HIS A 229 -25.09 10.35 9.03
N ARG A 230 -25.04 10.08 7.73
CA ARG A 230 -25.18 8.72 7.20
C ARG A 230 -23.95 7.85 7.49
N GLU A 231 -22.77 8.40 7.38
CA GLU A 231 -21.52 7.72 7.75
C GLU A 231 -21.49 7.44 9.27
N PHE A 232 -22.01 8.36 10.09
CA PHE A 232 -22.15 8.16 11.54
C PHE A 232 -23.11 7.01 11.89
N GLU A 233 -24.25 6.88 11.21
CA GLU A 233 -25.17 5.74 11.37
C GLU A 233 -24.49 4.41 11.00
N VAL A 234 -23.70 4.42 9.92
CA VAL A 234 -22.96 3.23 9.47
C VAL A 234 -21.84 2.87 10.44
N LEU A 235 -21.08 3.85 10.95
CA LEU A 235 -20.06 3.64 11.98
C LEU A 235 -20.64 2.94 13.22
N ILE A 236 -21.83 3.35 13.67
CA ILE A 236 -22.53 2.69 14.77
C ILE A 236 -22.89 1.24 14.40
N ALA A 237 -23.37 1.01 13.19
CA ALA A 237 -23.65 -0.36 12.73
C ALA A 237 -22.38 -1.22 12.63
N ASP A 238 -21.24 -0.65 12.21
CA ASP A 238 -19.93 -1.30 12.18
C ASP A 238 -19.49 -1.70 13.59
N LEU A 239 -19.59 -0.78 14.56
CA LEU A 239 -19.24 -1.03 15.96
C LEU A 239 -20.09 -2.15 16.57
N TRP A 240 -21.40 -2.18 16.30
CA TRP A 240 -22.27 -3.26 16.75
C TRP A 240 -21.93 -4.60 16.09
N ARG A 241 -21.54 -4.59 14.82
CA ARG A 241 -21.05 -5.78 14.11
C ARG A 241 -19.78 -6.34 14.73
N GLU A 242 -18.84 -5.48 15.09
CA GLU A 242 -17.65 -5.90 15.82
C GLU A 242 -17.99 -6.47 17.20
N GLY A 243 -19.05 -5.95 17.84
CA GLY A 243 -19.63 -6.50 19.06
C GLY A 243 -20.39 -7.83 18.89
N GLY A 244 -20.44 -8.41 17.68
CA GLY A 244 -21.05 -9.72 17.41
C GLY A 244 -22.50 -9.69 16.94
N PHE A 245 -23.08 -8.50 16.67
CA PHE A 245 -24.43 -8.38 16.13
C PHE A 245 -24.46 -8.43 14.60
N ASP A 246 -25.52 -8.98 14.01
CA ASP A 246 -25.91 -8.65 12.64
C ASP A 246 -26.60 -7.28 12.63
N ALA A 247 -25.81 -6.22 12.38
CA ALA A 247 -26.28 -4.83 12.43
C ALA A 247 -26.31 -4.16 11.05
N ARG A 248 -27.44 -3.54 10.74
CA ARG A 248 -27.70 -2.84 9.48
C ARG A 248 -28.38 -1.49 9.69
N THR A 249 -28.00 -0.50 8.88
CA THR A 249 -28.69 0.80 8.87
C THR A 249 -30.06 0.69 8.22
N THR A 250 -31.01 1.50 8.70
CA THR A 250 -32.33 1.64 8.09
C THR A 250 -32.29 2.67 6.96
N LYS A 251 -33.36 2.76 6.16
CA LYS A 251 -33.51 3.82 5.15
C LYS A 251 -34.26 5.00 5.77
N TYR A 252 -33.73 6.21 5.51
CA TYR A 252 -34.12 7.51 6.09
C TYR A 252 -35.60 7.92 6.01
N VAL A 253 -36.48 7.16 5.35
CA VAL A 253 -37.77 7.70 4.86
C VAL A 253 -39.00 7.19 5.62
N GLN A 254 -38.99 6.05 6.31
CA GLN A 254 -40.23 5.53 6.94
C GLN A 254 -40.10 4.82 8.30
N ASP A 255 -38.89 4.60 8.82
CA ASP A 255 -38.71 3.74 10.00
C ASP A 255 -38.57 4.53 11.30
N TYR A 256 -39.62 5.24 11.73
CA TYR A 256 -39.90 5.61 13.14
C TYR A 256 -38.76 6.21 14.00
N ASN A 257 -37.74 6.81 13.37
CA ASN A 257 -36.49 7.29 13.98
C ASN A 257 -35.57 6.18 14.55
N VAL A 258 -35.61 4.98 13.96
CA VAL A 258 -34.62 3.92 14.14
C VAL A 258 -33.57 4.05 13.06
N ASP A 259 -32.30 4.15 13.44
CA ASP A 259 -31.21 4.37 12.50
C ASP A 259 -30.41 3.07 12.24
N VAL A 260 -30.30 2.19 13.23
CA VAL A 260 -29.68 0.86 13.11
C VAL A 260 -30.57 -0.21 13.74
N ILE A 261 -30.64 -1.36 13.08
CA ILE A 261 -31.25 -2.59 13.63
C ILE A 261 -30.11 -3.59 13.81
N ALA A 262 -29.93 -4.10 15.04
CA ALA A 262 -28.92 -5.07 15.40
C ALA A 262 -29.57 -6.35 15.94
N GLN A 263 -29.08 -7.52 15.53
CA GLN A 263 -29.61 -8.82 15.96
C GLN A 263 -28.49 -9.76 16.38
N ALA A 264 -28.61 -10.39 17.55
CA ALA A 264 -27.67 -11.41 18.02
C ALA A 264 -28.40 -12.45 18.87
N ASP A 265 -28.14 -13.74 18.66
CA ASP A 265 -28.67 -14.83 19.49
C ASP A 265 -30.19 -14.80 19.75
N GLY A 266 -30.97 -14.38 18.74
CA GLY A 266 -32.42 -14.24 18.84
C GLY A 266 -32.89 -12.99 19.59
N THR A 267 -31.98 -12.13 20.04
CA THR A 267 -32.26 -10.81 20.58
C THR A 267 -32.18 -9.75 19.48
N ARG A 268 -33.06 -8.76 19.55
CA ARG A 268 -33.14 -7.64 18.62
C ARG A 268 -33.02 -6.32 19.36
N GLU A 269 -32.00 -5.54 19.01
CA GLU A 269 -31.77 -4.19 19.51
C GLU A 269 -32.04 -3.14 18.42
N LEU A 270 -32.76 -2.08 18.79
CA LEU A 270 -32.97 -0.92 17.92
C LEU A 270 -32.14 0.26 18.40
N VAL A 271 -31.36 0.84 17.50
CA VAL A 271 -30.48 1.95 17.85
C VAL A 271 -30.96 3.22 17.15
N GLN A 272 -31.05 4.29 17.93
CA GLN A 272 -31.22 5.65 17.43
C GLN A 272 -29.91 6.43 17.60
N ALA A 273 -29.39 6.95 16.50
CA ALA A 273 -28.18 7.75 16.43
C ALA A 273 -28.51 9.25 16.46
N LYS A 274 -27.72 10.03 17.22
CA LYS A 274 -27.79 11.49 17.29
C LYS A 274 -26.40 12.12 17.19
N GLN A 275 -26.04 12.54 15.98
CA GLN A 275 -24.81 13.27 15.73
C GLN A 275 -25.00 14.76 16.07
N TYR A 276 -24.65 15.16 17.29
CA TYR A 276 -24.78 16.53 17.80
C TYR A 276 -23.43 17.11 18.18
N LYS A 277 -23.30 18.44 18.02
CA LYS A 277 -22.11 19.18 18.48
C LYS A 277 -21.96 19.10 20.02
N PRO A 278 -20.73 19.24 20.56
CA PRO A 278 -20.50 19.29 21.98
C PRO A 278 -21.36 20.36 22.66
N GLY A 279 -21.94 20.03 23.80
CA GLY A 279 -22.85 20.92 24.54
C GLY A 279 -24.32 20.89 24.09
N ASN A 280 -24.64 20.40 22.88
CA ASN A 280 -26.04 20.17 22.48
C ASN A 280 -26.50 18.79 22.98
N LYS A 281 -27.14 18.78 24.15
CA LYS A 281 -27.49 17.53 24.85
C LYS A 281 -28.74 16.86 24.32
N VAL A 282 -28.75 15.53 24.30
CA VAL A 282 -29.94 14.74 24.03
C VAL A 282 -30.87 14.79 25.24
N GLY A 283 -32.09 15.28 25.02
CA GLY A 283 -33.10 15.47 26.04
C GLY A 283 -33.99 14.24 26.28
N VAL A 284 -34.69 14.26 27.42
CA VAL A 284 -35.57 13.18 27.88
C VAL A 284 -36.63 12.74 26.86
N ARG A 285 -37.15 13.67 26.05
CA ARG A 285 -38.18 13.37 25.04
C ARG A 285 -37.66 12.40 23.96
N THR A 286 -36.40 12.52 23.56
CA THR A 286 -35.80 11.60 22.59
C THR A 286 -35.73 10.21 23.19
N VAL A 287 -35.14 10.09 24.39
CA VAL A 287 -35.01 8.83 25.11
C VAL A 287 -36.35 8.12 25.32
N GLN A 288 -37.36 8.84 25.79
CA GLN A 288 -38.70 8.27 26.00
C GLN A 288 -39.36 7.81 24.71
N ARG A 289 -39.12 8.52 23.60
CA ARG A 289 -39.63 8.13 22.29
C ARG A 289 -38.95 6.86 21.78
N THR A 290 -37.64 6.75 21.94
CA THR A 290 -36.89 5.53 21.58
C THR A 290 -37.34 4.35 22.44
N ALA A 291 -37.55 4.55 23.74
CA ALA A 291 -38.12 3.52 24.62
C ALA A 291 -39.52 3.08 24.18
N GLY A 292 -40.31 3.92 23.51
CA GLY A 292 -41.60 3.52 22.95
C GLY A 292 -41.49 2.45 21.84
N LEU A 293 -40.33 2.32 21.20
CA LEU A 293 -40.12 1.41 20.07
C LEU A 293 -40.17 -0.07 20.47
N PHE A 294 -39.98 -0.40 21.76
CA PHE A 294 -40.17 -1.74 22.32
C PHE A 294 -41.48 -2.38 21.85
N VAL A 295 -42.56 -1.63 22.06
CA VAL A 295 -43.93 -2.11 21.83
C VAL A 295 -44.27 -2.10 20.35
N GLU A 296 -43.76 -1.11 19.62
CA GLU A 296 -44.13 -0.90 18.21
C GLU A 296 -43.39 -1.86 17.27
N PHE A 297 -42.18 -2.30 17.63
CA PHE A 297 -41.31 -3.08 16.76
C PHE A 297 -40.92 -4.45 17.27
N ASP A 298 -41.43 -4.92 18.42
CA ASP A 298 -41.05 -6.23 19.00
C ASP A 298 -39.52 -6.36 19.12
N ALA A 299 -38.93 -5.38 19.81
CA ALA A 299 -37.50 -5.34 20.13
C ALA A 299 -37.26 -5.79 21.57
N ASP A 300 -36.10 -6.39 21.83
CA ASP A 300 -35.70 -6.86 23.17
C ASP A 300 -34.93 -5.79 23.95
N SER A 301 -34.25 -4.89 23.24
CA SER A 301 -33.59 -3.70 23.80
C SER A 301 -33.62 -2.52 22.83
N VAL A 302 -33.37 -1.32 23.35
CA VAL A 302 -33.14 -0.13 22.52
C VAL A 302 -31.94 0.65 23.03
N ALA A 303 -31.20 1.26 22.12
CA ALA A 303 -30.08 2.13 22.45
C ALA A 303 -30.28 3.53 21.85
N VAL A 304 -29.94 4.56 22.62
CA VAL A 304 -29.72 5.91 22.08
C VAL A 304 -28.23 6.18 22.11
N VAL A 305 -27.65 6.40 20.93
CA VAL A 305 -26.23 6.68 20.75
C VAL A 305 -26.08 8.12 20.29
N THR A 306 -25.15 8.87 20.87
CA THR A 306 -24.91 10.26 20.46
C THR A 306 -23.43 10.62 20.45
N SER A 307 -23.02 11.51 19.56
CA SER A 307 -21.69 12.14 19.59
C SER A 307 -21.55 13.25 20.63
N SER A 308 -22.61 13.53 21.41
CA SER A 308 -22.65 14.56 22.46
C SER A 308 -22.95 13.91 23.82
N SER A 309 -23.72 14.56 24.68
CA SER A 309 -24.07 14.03 26.01
C SER A 309 -25.57 14.04 26.26
N PHE A 310 -26.02 13.30 27.28
CA PHE A 310 -27.42 13.32 27.72
C PHE A 310 -27.68 14.39 28.79
N THR A 311 -28.90 14.92 28.81
CA THR A 311 -29.38 15.72 29.96
C THR A 311 -29.57 14.85 31.20
N GLU A 312 -29.49 15.43 32.40
CA GLU A 312 -29.72 14.69 33.65
C GLU A 312 -31.09 13.99 33.68
N ASN A 313 -32.14 14.73 33.34
CA ASN A 313 -33.50 14.19 33.24
C ASN A 313 -33.62 13.01 32.25
N ALA A 314 -32.75 12.93 31.25
CA ALA A 314 -32.73 11.81 30.31
C ALA A 314 -32.13 10.56 30.96
N ARG A 315 -31.04 10.71 31.72
CA ARG A 315 -30.42 9.61 32.49
C ARG A 315 -31.37 9.10 33.57
N GLU A 316 -31.93 10.00 34.39
CA GLU A 316 -32.94 9.66 35.41
C GLU A 316 -34.20 9.01 34.83
N SER A 317 -34.55 9.29 33.56
CA SER A 317 -35.69 8.65 32.92
C SER A 317 -35.40 7.19 32.59
N VAL A 318 -34.19 6.85 32.16
CA VAL A 318 -33.81 5.46 31.86
C VAL A 318 -33.81 4.61 33.12
N GLU A 319 -33.26 5.13 34.22
CA GLU A 319 -33.27 4.46 35.54
C GLU A 319 -34.68 4.08 36.01
N ARG A 320 -35.71 4.82 35.57
CA ARG A 320 -37.12 4.58 35.92
C ARG A 320 -37.89 3.72 34.93
N MET A 321 -37.37 3.50 33.72
CA MET A 321 -38.11 2.83 32.63
C MET A 321 -37.85 1.33 32.62
N SER A 322 -36.64 0.89 32.31
CA SER A 322 -36.21 -0.52 32.39
C SER A 322 -34.72 -0.66 32.09
N GLU A 323 -34.15 -1.83 32.44
CA GLU A 323 -32.77 -2.22 32.07
C GLU A 323 -32.58 -2.43 30.56
N GLN A 324 -33.64 -2.35 29.76
CA GLN A 324 -33.59 -2.62 28.32
C GLN A 324 -33.27 -1.35 27.50
N VAL A 325 -33.29 -0.15 28.10
CA VAL A 325 -32.89 1.10 27.42
C VAL A 325 -31.43 1.41 27.74
N ARG A 326 -30.58 1.48 26.72
CA ARG A 326 -29.17 1.85 26.84
C ARG A 326 -28.93 3.28 26.33
N LEU A 327 -28.08 4.02 27.04
CA LEU A 327 -27.55 5.30 26.60
C LEU A 327 -26.06 5.14 26.34
N VAL A 328 -25.60 5.61 25.17
CA VAL A 328 -24.18 5.69 24.83
C VAL A 328 -23.90 7.12 24.42
N ASP A 329 -23.20 7.87 25.29
CA ASP A 329 -22.79 9.23 24.96
C ASP A 329 -21.46 9.26 24.20
N GLY A 330 -21.04 10.46 23.77
CA GLY A 330 -19.90 10.63 22.89
C GLY A 330 -18.59 10.16 23.51
N GLU A 331 -18.42 10.36 24.82
CA GLU A 331 -17.24 9.87 25.56
C GLU A 331 -17.22 8.34 25.56
N GLN A 332 -18.34 7.70 25.92
CA GLN A 332 -18.46 6.24 25.88
C GLN A 332 -18.29 5.68 24.46
N LEU A 333 -18.83 6.36 23.45
CA LEU A 333 -18.71 5.96 22.05
C LEU A 333 -17.25 6.03 21.58
N CYS A 334 -16.53 7.10 21.91
CA CYS A 334 -15.09 7.22 21.67
C CYS A 334 -14.30 6.09 22.34
N GLU A 335 -14.60 5.77 23.60
CA GLU A 335 -13.93 4.66 24.29
C GLU A 335 -14.17 3.31 23.62
N LEU A 336 -15.41 3.04 23.19
CA LEU A 336 -15.77 1.80 22.50
C LEU A 336 -15.05 1.69 21.16
N LEU A 337 -15.04 2.76 20.37
CA LEU A 337 -14.36 2.82 19.08
C LEU A 337 -12.83 2.71 19.22
N THR A 338 -12.24 3.32 20.26
CA THR A 338 -10.80 3.19 20.55
C THR A 338 -10.41 1.75 20.92
N ARG A 339 -11.31 0.97 21.51
CA ARG A 339 -11.09 -0.46 21.80
C ARG A 339 -11.41 -1.37 20.61
N SER A 340 -11.98 -0.81 19.55
CA SER A 340 -12.40 -1.52 18.34
C SER A 340 -11.26 -1.57 17.32
N GLN A 341 -11.44 -2.31 16.23
CA GLN A 341 -10.53 -2.30 15.08
C GLN A 341 -10.85 -1.19 14.08
N LEU A 342 -11.88 -0.38 14.36
CA LEU A 342 -12.33 0.71 13.50
C LEU A 342 -11.47 1.94 13.69
N VAL A 343 -11.12 2.59 12.58
CA VAL A 343 -10.41 3.88 12.58
C VAL A 343 -11.31 5.05 12.17
N PRO A 344 -10.97 6.28 12.59
CA PRO A 344 -11.60 7.49 12.10
C PRO A 344 -11.58 7.58 10.57
N SER A 345 -12.56 8.28 10.01
CA SER A 345 -12.55 8.57 8.57
C SER A 345 -11.35 9.44 8.22
N LEU A 346 -10.46 8.93 7.36
CA LEU A 346 -9.21 9.58 6.96
C LEU A 346 -9.36 10.59 5.83
#